data_AF-A0A0K0J2X3-F1
#
_entry.id   AF-A0A0K0J2X3-F1
#
_cell.length_a   1.000
_cell.length_b   1.000
_cell.length_c   1.000
_cell.angle_alpha   90.00
_cell.angle_beta   90.00
_cell.angle_gamma   90.00
#
_symmetry.space_group_name_H-M   'P 1'
#
loop_
_entity.id
_entity.type
_entity.pdbx_description
1 polymer ?
#
loop_
_entity_poly.entity_id
_entity_poly.type
_entity_poly.pdbx_seq_one_letter_code
_entity_poly.pdbx_strand_id
1 'polypeptide(L)'
;MRQLLYIIQGLMGCGVEPRVELALRRTLFFGLILLLYLVFGAFIFSALPKRQQTLKCEKSAARLDAQRSEMLNVLWAETMAQSEHEWFLMANQKLDIYERFVLNSCRRVATSPSKSFNKAFIHAFTLITTIGFLDEENFSPIGKIAAMNYAIIGIPLALLYLAQCSKMFAGLLPGNHILIAALVAIFATAIVSDILEESNDDAPFIDTLFHVFLMLSTVGSCSTEPPVALILVALFSVGLISVSYVLIDRQIEHALQGFELLFSKYFGILRRSMCSKDEVEENKIIEEEEETESDT
;
A
#
# COMPACT_ATOMS: atom_id res chain seq x y z
N MET A 1 19.91 21.16 5.17
CA MET A 1 18.73 22.01 4.89
C MET A 1 18.76 22.60 3.48
N ARG A 2 19.83 23.30 3.06
CA ARG A 2 19.98 23.86 1.69
C ARG A 2 19.73 22.86 0.56
N GLN A 3 20.25 21.62 0.61
CA GLN A 3 19.96 20.61 -0.43
C GLN A 3 18.48 20.22 -0.50
N LEU A 4 17.79 20.11 0.63
CA LEU A 4 16.35 19.85 0.65
C LEU A 4 15.59 21.04 0.08
N LEU A 5 16.03 22.27 0.41
CA LEU A 5 15.49 23.48 -0.16
C LEU A 5 15.70 23.53 -1.68
N TYR A 6 16.90 23.21 -2.19
CA TYR A 6 17.20 23.09 -3.62
C TYR A 6 16.39 21.99 -4.32
N ILE A 7 16.15 20.85 -3.66
CA ILE A 7 15.27 19.81 -4.19
C ILE A 7 13.84 20.33 -4.24
N ILE A 8 13.34 21.02 -3.20
CA ILE A 8 12.02 21.64 -3.18
C ILE A 8 11.93 22.77 -4.22
N GLN A 9 12.97 23.57 -4.40
CA GLN A 9 13.11 24.66 -5.36
C GLN A 9 13.14 24.11 -6.79
N GLY A 10 13.83 22.98 -6.98
CA GLY A 10 13.84 22.16 -8.19
C GLY A 10 12.57 21.32 -8.38
N LEU A 11 11.72 21.14 -7.36
CA LEU A 11 10.42 20.49 -7.50
C LEU A 11 9.30 21.52 -7.77
N MET A 12 9.38 22.70 -7.15
CA MET A 12 8.34 23.75 -7.20
C MET A 12 8.59 24.82 -8.25
N GLY A 13 9.73 24.77 -8.95
CA GLY A 13 9.80 25.26 -10.31
C GLY A 13 10.27 26.70 -10.51
N CYS A 14 11.13 27.28 -9.68
CA CYS A 14 11.81 28.52 -10.14
C CYS A 14 12.87 28.21 -11.27
N GLY A 15 12.99 26.97 -11.79
CA GLY A 15 13.85 26.63 -12.94
C GLY A 15 13.54 25.30 -13.68
N VAL A 16 12.35 24.72 -13.51
CA VAL A 16 11.97 23.41 -14.07
C VAL A 16 11.37 23.57 -15.47
N GLU A 17 11.54 22.56 -16.34
CA GLU A 17 10.87 22.52 -17.62
C GLU A 17 9.34 22.67 -17.45
N PRO A 18 8.67 23.51 -18.27
CA PRO A 18 7.24 23.77 -18.13
C PRO A 18 6.38 22.50 -18.24
N ARG A 19 6.88 21.46 -18.91
CA ARG A 19 6.22 20.17 -19.04
C ARG A 19 6.17 19.40 -17.72
N VAL A 20 7.29 19.32 -17.00
CA VAL A 20 7.39 18.64 -15.71
C VAL A 20 6.55 19.38 -14.67
N GLU A 21 6.57 20.72 -14.71
CA GLU A 21 5.77 21.53 -13.79
C GLU A 21 4.26 21.25 -13.94
N LEU A 22 3.76 21.21 -15.19
CA LEU A 22 2.37 20.88 -15.47
C LEU A 22 2.02 19.45 -15.01
N ALA A 23 2.90 18.49 -15.29
CA ALA A 23 2.70 17.09 -14.87
C ALA A 23 2.68 16.94 -13.35
N LEU A 24 3.59 17.61 -12.64
CA LEU A 24 3.65 17.61 -11.18
C LEU A 24 2.38 18.19 -10.57
N ARG A 25 1.91 19.34 -11.08
CA ARG A 25 0.67 19.97 -10.60
C ARG A 25 -0.53 19.04 -10.72
N ARG A 26 -0.69 18.38 -11.87
CA ARG A 26 -1.75 17.39 -12.09
C ARG A 26 -1.58 16.19 -11.17
N THR A 27 -0.36 15.70 -11.00
CA THR A 27 -0.06 14.57 -10.10
C THR A 27 -0.44 14.89 -8.65
N LEU A 28 -0.12 16.09 -8.16
CA LEU A 28 -0.52 16.53 -6.82
C LEU A 28 -2.05 16.65 -6.69
N PHE A 29 -2.73 17.19 -7.70
CA PHE A 29 -4.18 17.32 -7.71
C PHE A 29 -4.88 15.95 -7.63
N PHE A 30 -4.54 15.03 -8.54
CA PHE A 30 -5.12 13.68 -8.51
C PHE A 30 -4.68 12.89 -7.28
N GLY A 31 -3.45 13.08 -6.80
CA GLY A 31 -2.96 12.46 -5.56
C GLY A 31 -3.74 12.89 -4.33
N LEU A 32 -4.10 14.17 -4.23
CA LEU A 32 -4.94 14.67 -3.13
C LEU A 32 -6.35 14.09 -3.18
N ILE A 33 -6.96 14.02 -4.37
CA ILE A 33 -8.29 13.41 -4.55
C ILE A 33 -8.25 11.92 -4.20
N LEU A 34 -7.23 11.20 -4.66
CA LEU A 34 -7.02 9.79 -4.35
C LEU A 34 -6.85 9.57 -2.84
N LEU A 35 -6.06 10.41 -2.16
CA LEU A 35 -5.89 10.34 -0.71
C LEU A 35 -7.22 10.55 0.03
N LEU A 36 -8.02 11.55 -0.35
CA LEU A 36 -9.35 11.76 0.23
C LEU A 36 -10.27 10.57 -0.02
N TYR A 37 -10.22 9.98 -1.22
CA TYR A 37 -11.00 8.80 -1.57
C TYR A 37 -10.57 7.55 -0.79
N LEU A 38 -9.28 7.41 -0.49
CA LEU A 38 -8.75 6.36 0.39
C LEU A 38 -9.21 6.53 1.83
N VAL A 39 -9.18 7.76 2.37
CA VAL A 39 -9.70 8.06 3.71
C VAL A 39 -11.20 7.76 3.79
N PHE A 40 -11.96 8.12 2.76
CA PHE A 40 -13.38 7.79 2.66
C PHE A 40 -13.61 6.26 2.62
N GLY A 41 -12.83 5.53 1.82
CA GLY A 41 -12.85 4.07 1.78
C GLY A 41 -12.51 3.42 3.13
N ALA A 42 -11.50 3.95 3.83
CA ALA A 42 -11.11 3.49 5.16
C ALA A 42 -12.26 3.66 6.17
N PHE A 43 -13.00 4.76 6.10
CA PHE A 43 -14.19 4.97 6.93
C PHE A 43 -15.29 3.93 6.63
N ILE A 44 -15.56 3.66 5.34
CA ILE A 44 -16.52 2.62 4.92
C ILE A 44 -16.10 1.24 5.42
N PHE A 45 -14.86 0.82 5.17
CA PHE A 45 -14.38 -0.52 5.56
C PHE A 45 -14.23 -0.69 7.07
N SER A 46 -13.98 0.39 7.82
CA SER A 46 -13.99 0.36 9.29
C SER A 46 -15.41 0.19 9.86
N ALA A 47 -16.42 0.79 9.20
CA ALA A 47 -17.81 0.72 9.62
C ALA A 47 -18.50 -0.62 9.29
N LEU A 48 -18.00 -1.34 8.28
CA LEU A 48 -18.62 -2.58 7.81
C LEU A 48 -18.48 -3.73 8.83
N PRO A 49 -19.51 -4.56 9.01
CA PRO A 49 -19.46 -5.70 9.92
C PRO A 49 -18.51 -6.79 9.41
N LYS A 50 -17.70 -7.34 10.33
CA LYS A 50 -16.87 -8.53 10.08
C LYS A 50 -17.75 -9.73 9.75
N ARG A 51 -17.24 -10.66 8.93
CA ARG A 51 -17.89 -11.96 8.72
C ARG A 51 -17.88 -12.77 10.02
N GLN A 52 -18.96 -13.49 10.33
CA GLN A 52 -19.03 -14.33 11.53
C GLN A 52 -17.89 -15.36 11.63
N GLN A 53 -17.38 -15.83 10.50
CA GLN A 53 -16.28 -16.79 10.47
C GLN A 53 -14.97 -16.18 11.01
N THR A 54 -14.62 -14.95 10.61
CA THR A 54 -13.40 -14.29 11.13
C THR A 54 -13.51 -14.01 12.62
N LEU A 55 -14.71 -13.66 13.11
CA LEU A 55 -14.98 -13.53 14.56
C LEU A 55 -14.81 -14.86 15.31
N LYS A 56 -15.27 -15.98 14.74
CA LYS A 56 -15.04 -17.32 15.33
C LYS A 56 -13.56 -17.66 15.36
N CYS A 57 -12.81 -17.35 14.29
CA CYS A 57 -11.36 -17.56 14.22
C CYS A 57 -10.58 -16.72 15.25
N GLU A 58 -10.93 -15.44 15.39
CA GLU A 58 -10.30 -14.53 16.37
C GLU A 58 -10.52 -15.06 17.79
N LYS A 59 -11.74 -15.54 18.08
CA LYS A 59 -12.05 -16.17 19.37
C LYS A 59 -11.38 -17.53 19.55
N SER A 60 -11.24 -18.33 18.50
CA SER A 60 -10.51 -19.61 18.59
C SER A 60 -9.01 -19.38 18.78
N ALA A 61 -8.42 -18.38 18.14
CA ALA A 61 -7.01 -18.02 18.33
C ALA A 61 -6.72 -17.64 19.78
N ALA A 62 -7.52 -16.76 20.37
CA ALA A 62 -7.38 -16.42 21.80
C ALA A 62 -7.56 -17.63 22.73
N ARG A 63 -8.45 -18.58 22.37
CA ARG A 63 -8.62 -19.84 23.10
C ARG A 63 -7.42 -20.77 22.94
N LEU A 64 -6.85 -20.85 21.74
CA LEU A 64 -5.64 -21.63 21.46
C LEU A 64 -4.45 -21.08 22.25
N ASP A 65 -4.27 -19.76 22.27
CA ASP A 65 -3.19 -19.14 23.05
C ASP A 65 -3.33 -19.41 24.55
N ALA A 66 -4.56 -19.32 25.08
CA ALA A 66 -4.83 -19.68 26.46
C ALA A 66 -4.51 -21.17 26.73
N GLN A 67 -4.97 -22.07 25.87
CA GLN A 67 -4.71 -23.51 26.01
C GLN A 67 -3.22 -23.86 25.87
N ARG A 68 -2.50 -23.16 24.99
CA ARG A 68 -1.04 -23.27 24.87
C ARG A 68 -0.36 -22.89 26.19
N SER A 69 -0.77 -21.78 26.78
CA SER A 69 -0.19 -21.32 28.06
C SER A 69 -0.46 -22.32 29.20
N GLU A 70 -1.66 -22.90 29.24
CA GLU A 70 -2.03 -23.93 30.22
C GLU A 70 -1.20 -25.21 30.02
N MET A 71 -1.06 -25.68 28.78
CA MET A 71 -0.22 -26.83 28.44
C MET A 71 1.23 -26.61 28.88
N LEU A 72 1.81 -25.45 28.57
CA LEU A 72 3.19 -25.12 28.96
C LEU A 72 3.37 -25.07 30.47
N ASN A 73 2.40 -24.52 31.20
CA ASN A 73 2.44 -24.51 32.67
C ASN A 73 2.38 -25.91 33.26
N VAL A 74 1.57 -26.81 32.68
CA VAL A 74 1.51 -28.23 33.08
C VAL A 74 2.85 -28.92 32.81
N LEU A 75 3.43 -28.73 31.63
CA LEU A 75 4.73 -29.33 31.28
C LEU A 75 5.85 -28.83 32.20
N TRP A 76 5.81 -27.54 32.56
CA TRP A 76 6.77 -26.94 33.49
C TRP A 76 6.60 -27.45 34.93
N ALA A 77 5.38 -27.62 35.42
CA ALA A 77 5.16 -28.17 36.75
C ALA A 77 5.65 -29.64 36.84
N GLU A 78 5.40 -30.42 35.79
CA GLU A 78 5.71 -31.85 35.77
C GLU A 78 7.19 -32.15 35.52
N THR A 79 7.94 -31.24 34.89
CA THR A 79 9.37 -31.43 34.59
C THR A 79 10.22 -31.63 35.85
N MET A 80 9.76 -31.17 37.01
CA MET A 80 10.46 -31.31 38.29
C MET A 80 10.09 -32.60 39.03
N ALA A 81 9.02 -33.31 38.61
CA ALA A 81 8.43 -34.41 39.36
C ALA A 81 8.67 -35.80 38.74
N GLN A 82 8.88 -35.90 37.42
CA GLN A 82 8.92 -37.18 36.69
C GLN A 82 10.29 -37.51 36.11
N SER A 83 10.48 -38.79 35.76
CA SER A 83 11.63 -39.23 34.96
C SER A 83 11.55 -38.69 33.52
N GLU A 84 12.70 -38.52 32.87
CA GLU A 84 12.79 -37.98 31.51
C GLU A 84 11.91 -38.75 30.49
N HIS A 85 11.88 -40.08 30.59
CA HIS A 85 11.11 -40.92 29.67
C HIS A 85 9.59 -40.76 29.84
N GLU A 86 9.11 -40.72 31.09
CA GLU A 86 7.69 -40.52 31.39
C GLU A 86 7.23 -39.13 30.98
N TRP A 87 8.05 -38.11 31.26
CA TRP A 87 7.80 -36.74 30.85
C TRP A 87 7.70 -36.63 29.31
N PHE A 88 8.63 -37.25 28.58
CA PHE A 88 8.60 -37.25 27.11
C PHE A 88 7.31 -37.84 26.55
N LEU A 89 6.85 -38.98 27.08
CA LEU A 89 5.64 -39.63 26.62
C LEU A 89 4.39 -38.77 26.88
N MET A 90 4.30 -38.17 28.07
CA MET A 90 3.21 -37.25 28.44
C MET A 90 3.23 -35.98 27.57
N ALA A 91 4.40 -35.38 27.37
CA ALA A 91 4.57 -34.18 26.56
C ALA A 91 4.10 -34.40 25.12
N ASN A 92 4.52 -35.52 24.51
CA ASN A 92 4.12 -35.88 23.16
C ASN A 92 2.59 -36.08 23.05
N GLN A 93 1.97 -36.71 24.04
CA GLN A 93 0.50 -36.86 24.08
C GLN A 93 -0.23 -35.52 24.20
N LYS A 94 0.26 -34.61 25.05
CA LYS A 94 -0.32 -33.25 25.19
C LYS A 94 -0.15 -32.43 23.91
N LEU A 95 1.00 -32.57 23.25
CA LEU A 95 1.28 -31.90 21.98
C LEU A 95 0.34 -32.37 20.87
N ASP A 96 0.09 -33.68 20.73
CA ASP A 96 -0.85 -34.24 19.74
C ASP A 96 -2.28 -33.70 19.94
N ILE A 97 -2.72 -33.58 21.20
CA ILE A 97 -4.02 -32.96 21.52
C ILE A 97 -4.05 -31.49 21.07
N TYR A 98 -3.02 -30.72 21.43
CA TYR A 98 -2.92 -29.30 21.04
C TYR A 98 -2.86 -29.13 19.52
N GLU A 99 -2.09 -29.95 18.82
CA GLU A 99 -1.97 -29.95 17.36
C GLU A 99 -3.32 -30.21 16.69
N ARG A 100 -4.08 -31.20 17.16
CA ARG A 100 -5.45 -31.45 16.68
C ARG A 100 -6.36 -30.24 16.90
N PHE A 101 -6.22 -29.53 18.01
CA PHE A 101 -6.98 -28.30 18.25
C PHE A 101 -6.56 -27.18 17.30
N VAL A 102 -5.28 -27.03 16.99
CA VAL A 102 -4.77 -26.06 16.01
C VAL A 102 -5.28 -26.38 14.61
N LEU A 103 -5.20 -27.66 14.19
CA LEU A 103 -5.70 -28.12 12.90
C LEU A 103 -7.22 -27.95 12.76
N ASN A 104 -7.97 -28.15 13.84
CA ASN A 104 -9.42 -27.90 13.88
C ASN A 104 -9.78 -26.42 14.06
N SER A 105 -8.81 -25.58 14.44
CA SER A 105 -8.97 -24.13 14.49
C SER A 105 -8.74 -23.52 13.12
N CYS A 106 -9.13 -22.26 12.95
CA CYS A 106 -9.07 -21.64 11.64
C CYS A 106 -7.66 -21.64 11.04
N ARG A 107 -7.47 -22.43 9.98
CA ARG A 107 -6.21 -22.56 9.20
C ARG A 107 -5.63 -21.22 8.77
N ARG A 108 -6.49 -20.25 8.47
CA ARG A 108 -6.13 -18.85 8.33
C ARG A 108 -6.65 -18.14 9.56
N VAL A 109 -5.76 -17.79 10.50
CA VAL A 109 -5.99 -16.58 11.27
C VAL A 109 -5.96 -15.47 10.23
N ALA A 110 -7.10 -15.26 9.58
CA ALA A 110 -7.35 -14.13 8.70
C ALA A 110 -6.78 -12.93 9.42
N THR A 111 -5.70 -12.38 8.88
CA THR A 111 -4.92 -11.25 9.39
C THR A 111 -5.85 -10.39 10.20
N SER A 112 -5.79 -10.54 11.53
CA SER A 112 -6.89 -10.17 12.43
C SER A 112 -7.46 -8.84 11.97
N PRO A 113 -8.69 -8.78 11.41
CA PRO A 113 -9.24 -7.51 10.99
C PRO A 113 -9.65 -6.82 12.28
N SER A 114 -8.69 -6.41 13.11
CA SER A 114 -8.94 -5.41 14.11
C SER A 114 -9.59 -4.27 13.35
N LYS A 115 -10.66 -3.69 13.91
CA LYS A 115 -11.37 -2.55 13.31
C LYS A 115 -10.49 -1.29 13.26
N SER A 116 -9.16 -1.46 13.28
CA SER A 116 -8.19 -0.40 13.18
C SER A 116 -8.35 0.28 11.83
N PHE A 117 -8.55 1.59 11.90
CA PHE A 117 -8.63 2.47 10.75
C PHE A 117 -7.44 2.28 9.80
N ASN A 118 -6.25 2.00 10.33
CA ASN A 118 -5.05 1.78 9.50
C ASN A 118 -5.18 0.53 8.60
N LYS A 119 -5.68 -0.59 9.15
CA LYS A 119 -5.92 -1.80 8.33
C LYS A 119 -7.01 -1.56 7.29
N ALA A 120 -8.07 -0.84 7.65
CA ALA A 120 -9.12 -0.45 6.71
C ALA A 120 -8.58 0.44 5.58
N PHE A 121 -7.65 1.35 5.88
CA PHE A 121 -6.95 2.17 4.89
C PHE A 121 -6.08 1.32 3.96
N ILE A 122 -5.28 0.38 4.50
CA ILE A 122 -4.49 -0.56 3.70
C ILE A 122 -5.39 -1.44 2.81
N HIS A 123 -6.55 -1.86 3.31
CA HIS A 123 -7.54 -2.58 2.51
C HIS A 123 -8.11 -1.73 1.36
N ALA A 124 -8.46 -0.46 1.64
CA ALA A 124 -8.91 0.46 0.59
C ALA A 124 -7.82 0.67 -0.46
N PHE A 125 -6.58 0.86 -0.02
CA PHE A 125 -5.42 1.06 -0.87
C PHE A 125 -5.16 -0.14 -1.78
N THR A 126 -4.98 -1.33 -1.20
CA THR A 126 -4.71 -2.57 -1.95
C THR A 126 -5.83 -2.97 -2.91
N LEU A 127 -7.08 -2.57 -2.62
CA LEU A 127 -8.22 -2.81 -3.48
C LEU A 127 -8.19 -1.95 -4.74
N ILE A 128 -7.94 -0.63 -4.60
CA ILE A 128 -7.95 0.28 -5.76
C ILE A 128 -6.66 0.21 -6.57
N THR A 129 -5.53 -0.11 -5.93
CA THR A 129 -4.25 -0.34 -6.63
C THR A 129 -4.13 -1.74 -7.21
N THR A 130 -5.11 -2.61 -6.96
CA THR A 130 -5.16 -3.99 -7.49
C THR A 130 -3.99 -4.88 -7.09
N ILE A 131 -3.26 -4.54 -6.02
CA ILE A 131 -2.17 -5.38 -5.49
C ILE A 131 -2.71 -6.74 -4.99
N GLY A 132 -3.97 -6.82 -4.57
CA GLY A 132 -4.72 -8.09 -4.55
C GLY A 132 -4.64 -8.93 -3.27
N PHE A 133 -4.05 -8.46 -2.16
CA PHE A 133 -4.02 -9.18 -0.87
C PHE A 133 -5.35 -9.15 -0.10
N LEU A 134 -6.46 -9.37 -0.79
CA LEU A 134 -7.81 -9.31 -0.22
C LEU A 134 -8.41 -10.71 -0.25
N ASP A 135 -8.25 -11.44 0.86
CA ASP A 135 -8.94 -12.72 1.04
C ASP A 135 -10.46 -12.49 1.04
N GLU A 136 -11.14 -13.11 0.09
CA GLU A 136 -12.61 -13.06 -0.03
C GLU A 136 -13.31 -13.49 1.27
N GLU A 137 -12.68 -14.41 2.02
CA GLU A 137 -13.18 -14.93 3.29
C GLU A 137 -13.36 -13.85 4.37
N ASN A 138 -12.62 -12.74 4.26
CA ASN A 138 -12.61 -11.67 5.26
C ASN A 138 -13.84 -10.75 5.16
N PHE A 139 -14.49 -10.71 4.00
CA PHE A 139 -15.60 -9.81 3.73
C PHE A 139 -16.96 -10.45 4.06
N SER A 140 -17.79 -9.70 4.79
CA SER A 140 -19.22 -10.00 4.89
C SER A 140 -19.91 -9.79 3.54
N PRO A 141 -21.08 -10.41 3.27
CA PRO A 141 -21.77 -10.23 1.99
C PRO A 141 -22.01 -8.76 1.62
N ILE A 142 -22.41 -7.94 2.60
CA ILE A 142 -22.57 -6.49 2.43
C ILE A 142 -21.22 -5.82 2.16
N GLY A 143 -20.16 -6.23 2.88
CA GLY A 143 -18.81 -5.73 2.66
C GLY A 143 -18.27 -6.04 1.27
N LYS A 144 -18.61 -7.20 0.68
CA LYS A 144 -18.25 -7.55 -0.70
C LYS A 144 -18.91 -6.59 -1.70
N ILE A 145 -20.21 -6.34 -1.55
CA ILE A 145 -20.94 -5.40 -2.41
C ILE A 145 -20.34 -3.98 -2.28
N ALA A 146 -20.07 -3.53 -1.06
CA ALA A 146 -19.45 -2.23 -0.82
C ALA A 146 -18.05 -2.14 -1.47
N ALA A 147 -17.23 -3.19 -1.34
CA ALA A 147 -15.92 -3.26 -1.96
C ALA A 147 -16.00 -3.20 -3.50
N MET A 148 -16.94 -3.94 -4.12
CA MET A 148 -17.16 -3.90 -5.56
C MET A 148 -17.54 -2.49 -6.04
N ASN A 149 -18.49 -1.84 -5.36
CA ASN A 149 -18.90 -0.47 -5.72
C ASN A 149 -17.76 0.55 -5.54
N TYR A 150 -17.01 0.42 -4.44
CA TYR A 150 -15.85 1.27 -4.18
C TYR A 150 -14.76 1.09 -5.25
N ALA A 151 -14.53 -0.14 -5.70
CA ALA A 151 -13.54 -0.47 -6.73
C ALA A 151 -13.90 0.06 -8.12
N ILE A 152 -15.19 0.10 -8.50
CA ILE A 152 -15.65 0.60 -9.80
C ILE A 152 -15.17 2.04 -10.06
N ILE A 153 -15.18 2.90 -9.04
CA ILE A 153 -14.73 4.29 -9.14
C ILE A 153 -13.26 4.42 -8.73
N GLY A 154 -12.84 3.68 -7.71
CA GLY A 154 -11.50 3.79 -7.13
C GLY A 154 -10.38 3.33 -8.06
N ILE A 155 -10.59 2.26 -8.82
CA ILE A 155 -9.58 1.74 -9.76
C ILE A 155 -9.30 2.78 -10.88
N PRO A 156 -10.30 3.31 -11.60
CA PRO A 156 -10.13 4.46 -12.51
C PRO A 156 -9.35 5.62 -11.91
N LEU A 157 -9.72 6.04 -10.70
CA LEU A 157 -9.05 7.15 -10.03
C LEU A 157 -7.56 6.87 -9.75
N ALA A 158 -7.24 5.64 -9.36
CA ALA A 158 -5.85 5.19 -9.19
C ALA A 158 -5.10 5.16 -10.53
N LEU A 159 -5.73 4.69 -11.61
CA LEU A 159 -5.16 4.69 -12.97
C LEU A 159 -4.86 6.12 -13.46
N LEU A 160 -5.77 7.07 -13.24
CA LEU A 160 -5.55 8.49 -13.55
C LEU A 160 -4.34 9.05 -12.80
N TYR A 161 -4.23 8.77 -11.50
CA TYR A 161 -3.07 9.17 -10.70
C TYR A 161 -1.77 8.57 -11.24
N LEU A 162 -1.75 7.25 -11.48
CA LEU A 162 -0.59 6.55 -12.04
C LEU A 162 -0.20 7.09 -13.43
N ALA A 163 -1.18 7.45 -14.26
CA ALA A 163 -0.94 8.07 -15.56
C ALA A 163 -0.25 9.43 -15.42
N GLN A 164 -0.62 10.27 -14.45
CA GLN A 164 0.09 11.54 -14.22
C GLN A 164 1.48 11.33 -13.63
N CYS A 165 1.63 10.38 -12.69
CA CYS A 165 2.95 9.98 -12.18
C CYS A 165 3.88 9.56 -13.31
N SER A 166 3.40 8.75 -14.26
CA SER A 166 4.20 8.30 -15.40
C SER A 166 4.67 9.46 -16.29
N LYS A 167 3.82 10.46 -16.54
CA LYS A 167 4.19 11.68 -17.30
C LYS A 167 5.21 12.52 -16.57
N MET A 168 5.09 12.62 -15.25
CA MET A 168 6.06 13.33 -14.40
C MET A 168 7.43 12.66 -14.46
N PHE A 169 7.50 11.33 -14.29
CA PHE A 169 8.77 10.59 -14.38
C PHE A 169 9.38 10.63 -15.77
N ALA A 170 8.56 10.55 -16.83
CA ALA A 170 9.02 10.64 -18.21
C ALA A 170 9.59 12.02 -18.58
N GLY A 171 9.14 13.08 -17.89
CA GLY A 171 9.71 14.42 -18.05
C GLY A 171 10.98 14.64 -17.22
N LEU A 172 11.15 13.90 -16.11
CA LEU A 172 12.29 14.06 -15.20
C LEU A 172 13.53 13.25 -15.63
N LEU A 173 13.32 12.03 -16.14
CA LEU A 173 14.40 11.10 -16.47
C LEU A 173 14.35 10.72 -17.95
N PRO A 174 15.51 10.59 -18.64
CA PRO A 174 15.52 10.04 -19.99
C PRO A 174 15.05 8.57 -19.96
N GLY A 175 14.34 8.15 -21.01
CA GLY A 175 13.61 6.86 -21.03
C GLY A 175 14.41 5.63 -20.60
N ASN A 176 15.68 5.52 -21.00
CA ASN A 176 16.54 4.39 -20.60
C ASN A 176 16.85 4.37 -19.10
N HIS A 177 16.94 5.53 -18.46
CA HIS A 177 17.20 5.63 -17.02
C HIS A 177 15.98 5.26 -16.18
N ILE A 178 14.76 5.38 -16.74
CA ILE A 178 13.53 5.00 -16.03
C ILE A 178 13.52 3.49 -15.75
N LEU A 179 13.91 2.67 -16.72
CA LEU A 179 13.98 1.22 -16.54
C LEU A 179 15.05 0.82 -15.52
N ILE A 180 16.23 1.45 -15.60
CA ILE A 180 17.31 1.20 -14.64
C ILE A 180 16.87 1.62 -13.23
N ALA A 181 16.25 2.79 -13.08
CA ALA A 181 15.73 3.28 -11.81
C ALA A 181 14.65 2.35 -11.24
N ALA A 182 13.76 1.82 -12.08
CA ALA A 182 12.74 0.85 -11.67
C ALA A 182 13.37 -0.45 -11.15
N LEU A 183 14.37 -1.00 -11.85
CA LEU A 183 15.10 -2.20 -11.39
C LEU A 183 15.83 -1.95 -10.06
N VAL A 184 16.50 -0.81 -9.92
CA VAL A 184 17.16 -0.40 -8.67
C VAL A 184 16.14 -0.25 -7.55
N ALA A 185 14.97 0.34 -7.82
CA ALA A 185 13.90 0.51 -6.84
C ALA A 185 13.31 -0.84 -6.40
N ILE A 186 13.08 -1.77 -7.32
CA ILE A 186 12.61 -3.14 -7.00
C ILE A 186 13.63 -3.85 -6.11
N PHE A 187 14.91 -3.83 -6.50
CA PHE A 187 15.97 -4.48 -5.74
C PHE A 187 16.17 -3.86 -4.35
N ALA A 188 16.16 -2.52 -4.26
CA ALA A 188 16.24 -1.81 -2.98
C ALA A 188 15.05 -2.11 -2.08
N THR A 189 13.83 -2.17 -2.64
CA THR A 189 12.62 -2.55 -1.89
C THR A 189 12.72 -3.99 -1.38
N ALA A 190 13.24 -4.91 -2.19
CA ALA A 190 13.47 -6.30 -1.77
C ALA A 190 14.47 -6.39 -0.61
N ILE A 191 15.58 -5.65 -0.65
CA ILE A 191 16.52 -5.58 0.48
C ILE A 191 15.84 -5.05 1.74
N VAL A 192 15.05 -3.98 1.61
CA VAL A 192 14.34 -3.40 2.76
C VAL A 192 13.31 -4.38 3.33
N SER A 193 12.56 -5.07 2.46
CA SER A 193 11.60 -6.10 2.87
C SER A 193 12.28 -7.27 3.57
N ASP A 194 13.41 -7.75 3.04
CA ASP A 194 14.20 -8.85 3.62
C ASP A 194 14.73 -8.51 5.02
N ILE A 195 15.15 -7.25 5.24
CA ILE A 195 15.60 -6.77 6.55
C ILE A 195 14.42 -6.61 7.53
N LEU A 196 13.25 -6.21 7.04
CA LEU A 196 12.06 -5.97 7.86
C LEU A 196 11.35 -7.26 8.26
N GLU A 197 11.36 -8.27 7.39
CA GLU A 197 10.86 -9.61 7.68
C GLU A 197 11.81 -10.25 8.70
N GLU A 198 11.41 -10.27 9.97
CA GLU A 198 12.23 -10.77 11.07
C GLU A 198 12.58 -12.25 10.79
N SER A 199 13.87 -12.48 10.56
CA SER A 199 14.47 -13.58 9.81
C SER A 199 14.25 -15.00 10.37
N ASN A 200 13.02 -15.48 10.42
CA ASN A 200 12.74 -16.86 10.82
C ASN A 200 12.56 -17.82 9.63
N ASP A 201 12.66 -17.33 8.40
CA ASP A 201 12.53 -18.16 7.21
C ASP A 201 13.89 -18.34 6.51
N ASP A 202 14.27 -19.59 6.30
CA ASP A 202 15.37 -20.04 5.41
C ASP A 202 15.08 -19.72 3.92
N ALA A 203 14.17 -18.78 3.65
CA ALA A 203 13.76 -18.42 2.30
C ALA A 203 14.93 -17.75 1.58
N PRO A 204 15.32 -18.22 0.39
CA PRO A 204 16.33 -17.52 -0.39
C PRO A 204 15.85 -16.11 -0.74
N PHE A 205 16.76 -15.12 -0.70
CA PHE A 205 16.45 -13.72 -1.06
C PHE A 205 15.71 -13.55 -2.40
N ILE A 206 15.93 -14.50 -3.34
CA ILE A 206 15.21 -14.55 -4.62
C ILE A 206 13.69 -14.67 -4.43
N ASP A 207 13.21 -15.37 -3.40
CA ASP A 207 11.79 -15.49 -3.10
C ASP A 207 11.23 -14.15 -2.61
N THR A 208 11.97 -13.44 -1.75
CA THR A 208 11.64 -12.06 -1.33
C THR A 208 11.60 -11.10 -2.52
N LEU A 209 12.59 -11.16 -3.40
CA LEU A 209 12.65 -10.36 -4.63
C LEU A 209 11.45 -10.66 -5.55
N PHE A 210 11.10 -11.95 -5.69
CA PHE A 210 9.95 -12.37 -6.49
C PHE A 210 8.63 -11.88 -5.87
N HIS A 211 8.48 -11.97 -4.55
CA HIS A 211 7.31 -11.45 -3.85
C HIS A 211 7.13 -9.94 -4.07
N VAL A 212 8.21 -9.16 -3.92
CA VAL A 212 8.20 -7.71 -4.19
C VAL A 212 7.87 -7.41 -5.64
N PHE A 213 8.42 -8.18 -6.59
CA PHE A 213 8.07 -8.05 -8.00
C PHE A 213 6.58 -8.29 -8.25
N LEU A 214 5.99 -9.36 -7.70
CA LEU A 214 4.57 -9.65 -7.84
C LEU A 214 3.70 -8.52 -7.25
N MET A 215 4.08 -7.97 -6.09
CA MET A 215 3.39 -6.84 -5.48
C MET A 215 3.41 -5.59 -6.37
N LEU A 216 4.59 -5.18 -6.83
CA LEU A 216 4.77 -3.96 -7.63
C LEU A 216 4.20 -4.09 -9.04
N SER A 217 4.18 -5.31 -9.60
CA SER A 217 3.53 -5.61 -10.87
C SER A 217 2.02 -5.88 -10.74
N THR A 218 1.47 -5.80 -9.53
CA THR A 218 0.04 -6.06 -9.23
C THR A 218 -0.44 -7.45 -9.67
N VAL A 219 0.48 -8.42 -9.72
CA VAL A 219 0.17 -9.80 -10.10
C VAL A 219 -0.33 -10.54 -8.87
N GLY A 220 -1.64 -10.78 -8.83
CA GLY A 220 -2.27 -11.61 -7.80
C GLY A 220 -2.05 -13.11 -8.03
N SER A 221 -2.06 -13.89 -6.95
CA SER A 221 -2.05 -15.35 -7.02
C SER A 221 -3.48 -15.91 -7.15
N CYS A 222 -3.66 -16.90 -8.02
CA CYS A 222 -4.89 -17.67 -8.10
C CYS A 222 -4.60 -19.11 -7.71
N SER A 223 -5.24 -19.61 -6.65
CA SER A 223 -5.00 -20.98 -6.15
C SER A 223 -5.74 -22.05 -6.95
N THR A 224 -6.73 -21.67 -7.77
CA THR A 224 -7.55 -22.61 -8.53
C THR A 224 -7.09 -22.61 -9.98
N GLU A 225 -6.70 -23.77 -10.51
CA GLU A 225 -6.39 -23.94 -11.93
C GLU A 225 -7.69 -23.83 -12.75
N PRO A 226 -7.92 -22.71 -13.46
CA PRO A 226 -9.17 -22.54 -14.18
C PRO A 226 -9.14 -23.37 -15.47
N PRO A 227 -10.26 -24.01 -15.86
CA PRO A 227 -10.35 -24.65 -17.17
C PRO A 227 -10.06 -23.65 -18.29
N VAL A 228 -9.42 -24.11 -19.36
CA VAL A 228 -8.98 -23.26 -20.50
C VAL A 228 -10.11 -22.40 -21.07
N ALA A 229 -11.35 -22.91 -21.10
CA ALA A 229 -12.52 -22.17 -21.54
C ALA A 229 -12.76 -20.89 -20.71
N LEU A 230 -12.59 -20.95 -19.38
CA LEU A 230 -12.74 -19.78 -18.52
C LEU A 230 -11.61 -18.77 -18.72
N ILE A 231 -10.40 -19.22 -19.05
CA ILE A 231 -9.28 -18.32 -19.38
C ILE A 231 -9.61 -17.51 -20.63
N LEU A 232 -10.11 -18.15 -21.69
CA LEU A 232 -10.49 -17.47 -22.92
C LEU A 232 -11.62 -16.44 -22.70
N VAL A 233 -12.63 -16.80 -21.91
CA VAL A 233 -13.71 -15.88 -21.53
C VAL A 233 -13.19 -14.72 -20.66
N ALA A 234 -12.25 -15.01 -19.73
CA ALA A 234 -11.65 -14.00 -18.87
C ALA A 234 -10.85 -12.96 -19.69
N LEU A 235 -10.10 -13.38 -20.71
CA LEU A 235 -9.39 -12.45 -21.60
C LEU A 235 -10.34 -11.45 -22.28
N PHE A 236 -11.45 -11.94 -22.82
CA PHE A 236 -12.47 -11.08 -23.42
C PHE A 236 -13.12 -10.14 -22.38
N SER A 237 -13.42 -10.68 -21.20
CA SER A 237 -14.05 -9.93 -20.10
C SER A 237 -13.14 -8.84 -19.55
N VAL A 238 -11.84 -9.12 -19.37
CA VAL A 238 -10.83 -8.14 -18.96
C VAL A 238 -10.69 -7.05 -20.00
N GLY A 239 -10.74 -7.39 -21.30
CA GLY A 239 -10.77 -6.40 -22.38
C GLY A 239 -11.98 -5.45 -22.28
N LEU A 240 -13.18 -5.98 -22.05
CA LEU A 240 -14.39 -5.17 -21.86
C LEU A 240 -14.32 -4.29 -20.60
N ILE A 241 -13.82 -4.82 -19.49
CA ILE A 241 -13.62 -4.06 -18.24
C ILE A 241 -12.60 -2.95 -18.45
N SER A 242 -11.50 -3.23 -19.15
CA SER A 242 -10.47 -2.24 -19.48
C SER A 242 -11.03 -1.08 -20.31
N VAL A 243 -11.81 -1.37 -21.36
CA VAL A 243 -12.50 -0.33 -22.15
C VAL A 243 -13.45 0.49 -21.27
N SER A 244 -14.17 -0.17 -20.35
CA SER A 244 -15.09 0.50 -19.42
C SER A 244 -14.34 1.46 -18.50
N TYR A 245 -13.18 1.08 -17.97
CA TYR A 245 -12.36 1.98 -17.14
C TYR A 245 -11.85 3.18 -17.93
N VAL A 246 -11.43 3.02 -19.18
CA VAL A 246 -11.03 4.16 -20.03
C VAL A 246 -12.19 5.15 -20.26
N LEU A 247 -13.43 4.65 -20.37
CA LEU A 247 -14.61 5.53 -20.48
C LEU A 247 -14.90 6.27 -19.17
N ILE A 248 -14.80 5.57 -18.03
CA ILE A 248 -15.00 6.16 -16.71
C ILE A 248 -13.92 7.20 -16.40
N ASP A 249 -12.65 6.93 -16.73
CA ASP A 249 -11.54 7.86 -16.61
C ASP A 249 -11.83 9.18 -17.30
N ARG A 250 -12.29 9.13 -18.56
CA ARG A 250 -12.65 10.33 -19.33
C ARG A 250 -13.79 11.11 -18.68
N GLN A 251 -14.78 10.42 -18.11
CA GLN A 251 -15.88 11.08 -17.41
C GLN A 251 -15.41 11.74 -16.11
N ILE A 252 -14.54 11.07 -15.35
CA ILE A 252 -13.96 11.60 -14.12
C ILE A 252 -13.09 12.83 -14.44
N GLU A 253 -12.22 12.75 -15.46
CA GLU A 253 -11.41 13.90 -15.88
C GLU A 253 -12.28 15.10 -16.28
N HIS A 254 -13.32 14.88 -17.07
CA HIS A 254 -14.25 15.94 -17.48
C HIS A 254 -15.00 16.55 -16.27
N ALA A 255 -15.43 15.72 -15.31
CA ALA A 255 -16.09 16.17 -14.09
C ALA A 255 -15.14 16.96 -13.16
N LEU A 256 -13.86 16.57 -13.10
CA LEU A 256 -12.86 17.20 -12.24
C LEU A 256 -12.16 18.41 -12.86
N GLN A 257 -12.32 18.65 -14.17
CA GLN A 257 -11.68 19.75 -14.89
C GLN A 257 -11.94 21.12 -14.23
N GLY A 258 -13.16 21.36 -13.73
CA GLY A 258 -13.50 22.60 -13.02
C GLY A 258 -12.69 22.78 -11.73
N PHE A 259 -12.50 21.70 -10.97
CA PHE A 259 -11.70 21.70 -9.74
C PHE A 259 -10.20 21.80 -10.04
N GLU A 260 -9.73 21.19 -11.13
CA GLU A 260 -8.34 21.28 -11.57
C GLU A 260 -7.95 22.75 -11.88
N LEU A 261 -8.84 23.50 -12.54
CA LEU A 261 -8.63 24.92 -12.82
C LEU A 261 -8.57 25.77 -11.54
N LEU A 262 -9.41 25.47 -10.55
CA LEU A 262 -9.38 26.14 -9.24
C LEU A 262 -8.07 25.83 -8.51
N PHE A 263 -7.68 24.56 -8.44
CA PHE A 263 -6.43 24.14 -7.82
C PHE A 263 -5.22 24.81 -8.50
N SER A 264 -5.23 24.92 -9.82
CA SER A 264 -4.20 25.61 -10.59
C SER A 264 -4.08 27.10 -10.24
N LYS A 265 -5.20 27.78 -9.98
CA LYS A 265 -5.17 29.18 -9.50
C LYS A 265 -4.54 29.29 -8.12
N TYR A 266 -4.92 28.44 -7.18
CA TYR A 266 -4.33 28.41 -5.83
C TYR A 266 -2.84 28.10 -5.87
N PHE A 267 -2.43 27.10 -6.66
CA PHE A 267 -1.03 26.74 -6.84
C PHE A 267 -0.21 27.90 -7.42
N GLY A 268 -0.76 28.62 -8.40
CA GLY A 268 -0.12 29.80 -8.98
C GLY A 268 0.07 30.95 -7.98
N ILE A 269 -0.91 31.18 -7.09
CA ILE A 269 -0.80 32.20 -6.02
C ILE A 269 0.28 31.80 -5.00
N LEU A 270 0.26 30.53 -4.55
CA LEU A 270 1.26 30.00 -3.61
C LEU A 270 2.67 30.12 -4.19
N ARG A 271 2.85 29.76 -5.47
CA ARG A 271 4.15 29.87 -6.15
C ARG A 271 4.64 31.32 -6.23
N ARG A 272 3.78 32.27 -6.62
CA ARG A 272 4.15 33.70 -6.66
C ARG A 272 4.55 34.21 -5.28
N SER A 273 3.83 33.80 -4.23
CA SER A 273 4.19 34.16 -2.86
C SER A 273 5.51 33.53 -2.41
N MET A 274 5.92 32.37 -2.95
CA MET A 274 7.21 31.76 -2.65
C MET A 274 8.35 32.41 -3.41
N CYS A 275 8.34 32.45 -4.76
CA CYS A 275 9.47 33.07 -5.49
C CYS A 275 9.61 34.57 -5.12
N SER A 276 8.54 35.29 -4.74
CA SER A 276 8.64 36.67 -4.21
C SER A 276 9.29 36.76 -2.82
N LYS A 277 9.10 35.77 -1.94
CA LYS A 277 9.80 35.74 -0.65
C LYS A 277 11.27 35.39 -0.83
N ASP A 278 11.56 34.47 -1.76
CA ASP A 278 12.91 34.06 -2.09
C ASP A 278 13.72 35.23 -2.68
N GLU A 279 13.13 36.01 -3.61
CA GLU A 279 13.77 37.22 -4.15
C GLU A 279 14.07 38.26 -3.06
N VAL A 280 13.20 38.40 -2.05
CA VAL A 280 13.42 39.31 -0.92
C VAL A 280 14.52 38.78 0.01
N GLU A 281 14.58 37.47 0.25
CA GLU A 281 15.60 36.85 1.10
C GLU A 281 16.97 36.86 0.42
N GLU A 282 17.03 36.62 -0.89
CA GLU A 282 18.27 36.70 -1.67
C GLU A 282 18.80 38.14 -1.74
N ASN A 283 17.92 39.13 -1.96
CA ASN A 283 18.32 40.55 -1.88
C ASN A 283 18.82 40.94 -0.49
N LYS A 284 18.21 40.41 0.59
CA LYS A 284 18.66 40.69 1.96
C LYS A 284 20.02 40.07 2.28
N ILE A 285 20.30 38.87 1.77
CA ILE A 285 21.62 38.22 1.93
C ILE A 285 22.70 39.02 1.18
N ILE A 286 22.39 39.48 -0.03
CA ILE A 286 23.32 40.32 -0.81
C ILE A 286 23.60 41.63 -0.08
N GLU A 287 22.57 42.28 0.48
CA GLU A 287 22.73 43.50 1.29
C GLU A 287 23.60 43.25 2.55
N GLU A 288 23.40 42.13 3.26
CA GLU A 288 24.21 41.77 4.44
C GLU A 288 25.68 41.46 4.08
N GLU A 289 25.93 40.80 2.93
CA GLU A 289 27.28 40.52 2.44
C GLU A 289 28.02 41.82 2.04
N GLU A 290 27.33 42.73 1.34
CA GLU A 290 27.88 44.05 0.96
C GLU A 290 28.18 44.94 2.19
N GLU A 291 27.33 44.92 3.23
CA GLU A 291 27.60 45.63 4.48
C GLU A 291 28.85 45.08 5.20
N THR A 292 29.02 43.75 5.25
CA THR A 292 30.20 43.14 5.89
C THR A 292 31.52 43.39 5.17
N GLU A 293 31.52 43.51 3.84
CA GLU A 293 32.74 43.88 3.09
C GLU A 293 33.11 45.36 3.30
N SER A 294 32.15 46.22 3.62
CA SER A 294 32.41 47.65 3.85
C SER A 294 33.00 47.98 5.23
N ASP A 295 32.82 47.09 6.21
CA ASP A 295 33.32 47.25 7.59
C ASP A 295 34.76 46.69 7.80
N THR A 296 35.38 46.08 6.77
CA THR A 296 36.77 45.60 6.79
C THR A 296 37.72 46.47 5.97
#